data_AF-A0A956S716-F1
#
_entry.id   AF-A0A956S716-F1
#
_cell.length_a   1.000
_cell.length_b   1.000
_cell.length_c   1.000
_cell.angle_alpha   90.00
_cell.angle_beta   90.00
_cell.angle_gamma   90.00
#
_symmetry.space_group_name_H-M   'P 1'
#
loop_
_entity.id
_entity.type
_entity.pdbx_description
1 polymer ?
#
loop_
_entity_poly.entity_id
_entity_poly.type
_entity_poly.pdbx_seq_one_letter_code
_entity_poly.pdbx_strand_id
1 'polypeptide(L)'
;LITIKNKYPAILESEQDNYLYSEISGYIKEINCHIGQTVSPGQVLMTLQHIIPGYEPIKIKSQIHGQIFSLSVKVGTQIKQGDLLANIVNPEKLLAHIEVPAEERQLFKIGSLGILSFSTQKENIEVEVKNIAPQVNRDTGTISMKLNLNNENSLVPGLLGVEEFEFSKNTGILIPQKAVAYERMKTIVRVIKNDVVTKVEVKLGDKNINNTVEVLSGLQPGDTVVTHSNKYLKTGDKVIIESIN
;
A
#
# COMPACT_ATOMS: atom_id res chain seq x y z
N LEU A 1 -22.79 -1.76 -0.18
CA LEU A 1 -21.35 -1.96 -0.46
C LEU A 1 -20.61 -1.77 0.85
N ILE A 2 -19.82 -2.76 1.27
CA ILE A 2 -18.97 -2.61 2.46
C ILE A 2 -17.60 -2.18 1.93
N THR A 3 -17.15 -1.00 2.36
CA THR A 3 -15.79 -0.54 2.11
C THR A 3 -14.91 -1.03 3.25
N ILE A 4 -13.89 -1.82 2.91
CA ILE A 4 -12.86 -2.25 3.87
C ILE A 4 -11.67 -1.30 3.68
N LYS A 5 -11.23 -0.68 4.76
CA LYS A 5 -10.03 0.15 4.82
C LYS A 5 -8.91 -0.64 5.47
N ASN A 6 -7.86 -0.95 4.71
CA ASN A 6 -6.66 -1.59 5.25
C ASN A 6 -5.50 -0.59 5.27
N LYS A 7 -4.66 -0.67 6.31
CA LYS A 7 -3.52 0.23 6.51
C LYS A 7 -2.22 -0.55 6.57
N TYR A 8 -1.19 -0.04 5.90
CA TYR A 8 0.13 -0.65 5.84
C TYR A 8 1.21 0.38 6.14
N PRO A 9 2.24 0.03 6.93
CA PRO A 9 3.44 0.84 7.02
C PRO A 9 4.07 0.97 5.64
N ALA A 10 4.45 2.19 5.28
CA ALA A 10 5.12 2.50 4.02
C ALA A 10 6.47 3.15 4.30
N ILE A 11 7.46 2.84 3.47
CA ILE A 11 8.73 3.56 3.42
C ILE A 11 8.94 4.11 2.02
N LEU A 12 9.39 5.37 1.92
CA LEU A 12 9.79 5.93 0.65
C LEU A 12 11.18 5.43 0.27
N GLU A 13 11.29 4.85 -0.91
CA GLU A 13 12.54 4.44 -1.52
C GLU A 13 12.78 5.28 -2.77
N SER A 14 14.05 5.53 -3.14
CA SER A 14 14.31 6.02 -4.49
C SER A 14 14.10 4.87 -5.48
N GLU A 15 13.48 5.19 -6.61
CA GLU A 15 13.33 4.24 -7.70
C GLU A 15 14.69 3.87 -8.32
N GLN A 16 15.64 4.79 -8.26
CA GLN A 16 16.94 4.67 -8.91
C GLN A 16 18.04 5.13 -7.97
N ASP A 17 18.70 4.16 -7.35
CA ASP A 17 19.97 4.35 -6.68
C ASP A 17 21.12 4.03 -7.63
N ASN A 18 22.13 4.89 -7.66
CA ASN A 18 23.39 4.63 -8.35
C ASN A 18 24.53 4.65 -7.32
N TYR A 19 25.00 3.45 -7.01
CA TYR A 19 26.15 3.24 -6.14
C TYR A 19 27.42 3.30 -6.96
N LEU A 20 28.29 4.25 -6.63
CA LEU A 20 29.61 4.37 -7.23
C LEU A 20 30.61 3.57 -6.42
N TYR A 21 31.25 2.60 -7.08
CA TYR A 21 32.29 1.77 -6.49
C TYR A 21 33.65 2.12 -7.07
N SER A 22 34.71 1.89 -6.30
CA SER A 22 36.06 2.00 -6.81
C SER A 22 36.38 0.85 -7.75
N GLU A 23 36.89 1.18 -8.94
CA GLU A 23 37.39 0.17 -9.88
C GLU A 23 38.87 -0.18 -9.62
N ILE A 24 39.53 0.56 -8.74
CA ILE A 24 40.97 0.41 -8.46
C ILE A 24 41.28 0.38 -6.97
N SER A 25 42.49 -0.08 -6.63
CA SER A 25 43.05 0.10 -5.29
C SER A 25 44.00 1.30 -5.27
N GLY A 26 43.88 2.15 -4.25
CA GLY A 26 44.51 3.46 -4.28
C GLY A 26 44.07 4.35 -3.14
N TYR A 27 44.03 5.65 -3.40
CA TYR A 27 43.53 6.64 -2.45
C TYR A 27 42.70 7.74 -3.14
N ILE A 28 41.82 8.38 -2.37
CA ILE A 28 41.07 9.54 -2.84
C ILE A 28 42.01 10.74 -2.90
N LYS A 29 42.26 11.25 -4.11
CA LYS A 29 43.09 12.44 -4.33
C LYS A 29 42.30 13.72 -4.07
N GLU A 30 41.09 13.81 -4.62
CA GLU A 30 40.23 15.00 -4.57
C GLU A 30 38.76 14.57 -4.54
N ILE A 31 37.92 15.35 -3.85
CA ILE A 31 36.46 15.23 -3.88
C ILE A 31 35.89 16.58 -4.31
N ASN A 32 35.14 16.59 -5.41
CA ASN A 32 34.54 17.77 -6.04
C ASN A 32 33.01 17.82 -5.86
N CYS A 33 32.48 17.03 -4.92
CA CYS A 33 31.07 16.98 -4.59
C CYS A 33 30.83 16.95 -3.08
N HIS A 34 29.60 17.24 -2.65
CA HIS A 34 29.19 17.16 -1.25
C HIS A 34 27.79 16.54 -1.13
N ILE A 35 27.48 16.00 0.06
CA ILE A 35 26.17 15.42 0.36
C ILE A 35 25.09 16.50 0.17
N GLY A 36 24.00 16.15 -0.50
CA GLY A 36 22.91 17.06 -0.87
C GLY A 36 23.14 17.81 -2.19
N GLN A 37 24.31 17.71 -2.83
CA GLN A 37 24.55 18.35 -4.12
C GLN A 37 23.82 17.64 -5.27
N THR A 38 23.14 18.41 -6.12
CA THR A 38 22.64 17.92 -7.41
C THR A 38 23.77 17.76 -8.42
N VAL A 39 23.78 16.62 -9.12
CA VAL A 39 24.82 16.25 -10.09
C VAL A 39 24.20 15.84 -11.42
N SER A 40 24.92 16.11 -12.51
CA SER A 40 24.51 15.76 -13.87
C SER A 40 25.40 14.66 -14.48
N PRO A 41 24.90 13.87 -15.46
CA PRO A 41 25.72 12.89 -16.16
C PRO A 41 27.01 13.51 -16.71
N GLY A 42 28.15 12.84 -16.48
CA GLY A 42 29.48 13.28 -16.90
C GLY A 42 30.19 14.25 -15.95
N GLN A 43 29.49 14.82 -14.95
CA GLN A 43 30.11 15.68 -13.94
C GLN A 43 31.14 14.90 -13.12
N VAL A 44 32.35 15.44 -12.98
CA VAL A 44 33.43 14.83 -12.17
C VAL A 44 33.13 15.02 -10.69
N LEU A 45 33.02 13.91 -9.96
CA LEU A 45 32.65 13.88 -8.54
C LEU A 45 33.86 13.76 -7.63
N MET A 46 34.84 12.95 -8.04
CA MET A 46 36.08 12.71 -7.30
C MET A 46 37.18 12.19 -8.21
N THR A 47 38.41 12.31 -7.74
CA THR A 47 39.60 11.81 -8.43
C THR A 47 40.29 10.77 -7.56
N LEU A 48 40.55 9.62 -8.13
CA LEU A 48 41.24 8.49 -7.51
C LEU A 48 42.70 8.49 -7.98
N GLN A 49 43.62 8.14 -7.10
CA GLN A 49 45.00 7.86 -7.47
C GLN A 49 45.31 6.40 -7.20
N HIS A 50 45.86 5.71 -8.21
CA HIS A 50 46.25 4.31 -8.10
C HIS A 50 47.38 4.12 -7.08
N ILE A 51 47.38 2.99 -6.38
CA ILE A 51 48.41 2.67 -5.38
C ILE A 51 49.80 2.47 -5.99
N ILE A 52 49.84 1.98 -7.23
CA ILE A 52 51.08 1.85 -8.01
C ILE A 52 51.46 3.22 -8.59
N PRO A 53 52.66 3.76 -8.30
CA PRO A 53 53.13 5.00 -8.89
C PRO A 53 53.21 4.94 -10.42
N GLY A 54 53.05 6.10 -11.08
CA GLY A 54 53.16 6.23 -12.54
C GLY A 54 51.84 6.09 -13.31
N TYR A 55 50.76 5.65 -12.66
CA TYR A 55 49.42 5.68 -13.23
C TYR A 55 48.80 7.08 -13.12
N GLU A 56 48.14 7.52 -14.18
CA GLU A 56 47.39 8.77 -14.17
C GLU A 56 46.18 8.70 -13.22
N PRO A 57 45.79 9.84 -12.59
CA PRO A 57 44.61 9.88 -11.75
C PRO A 57 43.33 9.57 -12.54
N ILE A 58 42.44 8.76 -11.96
CA ILE A 58 41.16 8.37 -12.56
C ILE A 58 40.06 9.29 -12.05
N LYS A 59 39.32 9.92 -12.96
CA LYS A 59 38.18 10.77 -12.62
C LYS A 59 36.90 9.95 -12.59
N ILE A 60 36.27 9.88 -11.42
CA ILE A 60 34.93 9.29 -11.28
C ILE A 60 33.89 10.34 -11.60
N LYS A 61 32.97 9.99 -12.50
CA LYS A 61 31.92 10.87 -13.01
C LYS A 61 30.55 10.31 -12.62
N SER A 62 29.58 11.21 -12.45
CA SER A 62 28.19 10.78 -12.34
C SER A 62 27.72 10.14 -13.65
N GLN A 63 26.99 9.03 -13.57
CA GLN A 63 26.35 8.39 -14.72
C GLN A 63 24.88 8.83 -14.89
N ILE A 64 24.30 9.45 -13.86
CA ILE A 64 22.89 9.83 -13.82
C ILE A 64 22.73 11.29 -13.39
N HIS A 65 21.54 11.84 -13.64
CA HIS A 65 21.09 13.05 -12.97
C HIS A 65 20.51 12.65 -11.60
N GLY A 66 20.91 13.33 -10.53
CA GLY A 66 20.44 13.02 -9.18
C GLY A 66 21.11 13.86 -8.11
N GLN A 67 20.95 13.47 -6.85
CA GLN A 67 21.51 14.13 -5.68
C GLN A 67 22.47 13.17 -4.95
N ILE A 68 23.60 13.68 -4.47
CA ILE A 68 24.54 12.90 -3.65
C ILE A 68 23.88 12.61 -2.31
N PHE A 69 23.46 11.36 -2.10
CA PHE A 69 22.82 10.93 -0.86
C PHE A 69 23.84 10.63 0.23
N SER A 70 24.94 9.96 -0.12
CA SER A 70 26.00 9.64 0.81
C SER A 70 27.38 9.66 0.14
N LEU A 71 28.39 10.00 0.95
CA LEU A 71 29.80 9.87 0.62
C LEU A 71 30.45 8.97 1.67
N SER A 72 30.96 7.82 1.23
CA SER A 72 31.59 6.82 2.11
C SER A 72 33.08 7.05 2.30
N VAL A 73 33.65 8.07 1.66
CA VAL A 73 35.08 8.36 1.63
C VAL A 73 35.39 9.83 1.89
N LYS A 74 36.64 10.11 2.27
CA LYS A 74 37.20 11.47 2.43
C LYS A 74 38.48 11.58 1.60
N VAL A 75 38.94 12.81 1.34
CA VAL A 75 40.25 13.02 0.72
C VAL A 75 41.33 12.36 1.58
N GLY A 76 42.22 11.60 0.93
CA GLY A 76 43.27 10.80 1.57
C GLY A 76 42.83 9.40 2.03
N THR A 77 41.54 9.05 1.96
CA THR A 77 41.08 7.69 2.28
C THR A 77 41.71 6.68 1.32
N GLN A 78 42.31 5.62 1.87
CA GLN A 78 42.74 4.46 1.09
C GLN A 78 41.53 3.61 0.72
N ILE A 79 41.48 3.16 -0.53
CA ILE A 79 40.38 2.40 -1.11
C ILE A 79 40.91 1.15 -1.81
N LYS A 80 40.07 0.14 -1.90
CA LYS A 80 40.27 -1.08 -2.68
C LYS A 80 39.24 -1.15 -3.80
N GLN A 81 39.52 -1.97 -4.80
CA GLN A 81 38.53 -2.28 -5.82
C GLN A 81 37.29 -2.90 -5.17
N GLY A 82 36.11 -2.37 -5.53
CA GLY A 82 34.82 -2.75 -4.94
C GLY A 82 34.39 -1.91 -3.75
N ASP A 83 35.23 -1.03 -3.21
CA ASP A 83 34.83 -0.16 -2.10
C ASP A 83 33.76 0.85 -2.56
N LEU A 84 32.72 1.03 -1.75
CA LEU A 84 31.68 2.04 -1.99
C LEU A 84 32.28 3.45 -1.80
N LEU A 85 32.08 4.31 -2.80
CA LEU A 85 32.55 5.69 -2.81
C LEU A 85 31.41 6.67 -2.49
N ALA A 86 30.29 6.55 -3.21
CA ALA A 86 29.16 7.44 -3.09
C ALA A 86 27.85 6.75 -3.50
N ASN A 87 26.73 7.25 -3.02
CA ASN A 87 25.40 6.92 -3.54
C ASN A 87 24.74 8.17 -4.14
N ILE A 88 24.26 8.06 -5.38
CA ILE A 88 23.49 9.09 -6.08
C ILE A 88 22.06 8.59 -6.21
N VAL A 89 21.11 9.36 -5.69
CA VAL A 89 19.68 9.03 -5.75
C VAL A 89 18.97 10.05 -6.63
N ASN A 90 17.93 9.64 -7.34
CA ASN A 90 17.06 10.60 -8.00
C ASN A 90 15.91 10.98 -7.05
N PRO A 91 15.90 12.19 -6.46
CA PRO A 91 14.84 12.58 -5.53
C PRO A 91 13.50 12.76 -6.23
N GLU A 92 13.45 13.02 -7.54
CA GLU A 92 12.20 13.20 -8.28
C GLU A 92 11.45 11.88 -8.50
N LYS A 93 12.16 10.74 -8.40
CA LYS A 93 11.59 9.41 -8.61
C LYS A 93 11.61 8.62 -7.32
N LEU A 94 10.57 8.81 -6.53
CA LEU A 94 10.31 8.03 -5.33
C LEU A 94 9.26 6.96 -5.60
N LEU A 95 9.40 5.84 -4.90
CA LEU A 95 8.38 4.81 -4.78
C LEU A 95 8.06 4.64 -3.31
N ALA A 96 6.78 4.44 -2.99
CA ALA A 96 6.43 3.92 -1.68
C ALA A 96 6.57 2.41 -1.73
N HIS A 97 7.16 1.83 -0.69
CA HIS A 97 7.30 0.40 -0.51
C HIS A 97 6.49 -0.02 0.72
N ILE A 98 5.61 -0.99 0.51
CA ILE A 98 4.81 -1.62 1.57
C ILE A 98 5.01 -3.13 1.57
N GLU A 99 4.80 -3.73 2.74
CA GLU A 99 4.73 -5.16 2.94
C GLU A 99 3.29 -5.54 3.32
N VAL A 100 2.67 -6.41 2.51
CA VAL A 100 1.26 -6.80 2.66
C VAL A 100 1.19 -8.28 3.05
N PRO A 101 0.35 -8.69 4.01
CA PRO A 101 0.13 -10.11 4.32
C PRO A 101 -0.24 -10.92 3.07
N ALA A 102 0.37 -12.09 2.89
CA ALA A 102 0.19 -12.88 1.67
C ALA A 102 -1.28 -13.26 1.38
N GLU A 103 -2.11 -13.42 2.42
CA GLU A 103 -3.54 -13.71 2.30
C GLU A 103 -4.36 -12.57 1.66
N GLU A 104 -3.87 -11.34 1.75
CA GLU A 104 -4.52 -10.15 1.21
C GLU A 104 -4.13 -9.87 -0.25
N ARG A 105 -3.16 -10.61 -0.79
CA ARG A 105 -2.64 -10.45 -2.17
C ARG A 105 -3.74 -10.31 -3.21
N GLN A 106 -4.80 -11.10 -3.10
CA GLN A 106 -5.91 -11.14 -4.05
C GLN A 106 -6.72 -9.83 -4.12
N LEU A 107 -6.62 -8.97 -3.10
CA LEU A 107 -7.27 -7.67 -3.06
C LEU A 107 -6.57 -6.65 -3.98
N PHE A 108 -5.29 -6.87 -4.27
CA PHE A 108 -4.45 -5.93 -5.01
C PHE A 108 -4.27 -6.32 -6.48
N LYS A 109 -4.25 -5.31 -7.34
CA LYS A 109 -3.85 -5.40 -8.74
C LYS A 109 -2.87 -4.29 -9.05
N ILE A 110 -2.06 -4.46 -10.10
CA ILE A 110 -1.34 -3.33 -10.68
C ILE A 110 -2.40 -2.29 -11.09
N GLY A 111 -2.19 -1.04 -10.69
CA GLY A 111 -3.14 0.05 -10.85
C GLY A 111 -4.12 0.25 -9.68
N SER A 112 -4.05 -0.56 -8.62
CA SER A 112 -4.82 -0.30 -7.40
C SER A 112 -4.43 1.06 -6.81
N LEU A 113 -5.42 1.90 -6.53
CA LEU A 113 -5.23 3.24 -5.95
C LEU A 113 -5.29 3.17 -4.42
N GLY A 114 -4.42 3.94 -3.78
CA GLY A 114 -4.33 4.09 -2.34
C GLY A 114 -4.03 5.53 -1.95
N ILE A 115 -4.04 5.78 -0.64
CA ILE A 115 -3.74 7.08 -0.04
C ILE A 115 -2.59 6.92 0.95
N LEU A 116 -1.46 7.58 0.63
CA LEU A 116 -0.31 7.68 1.50
C LEU A 116 -0.42 8.90 2.40
N SER A 117 -0.17 8.70 3.70
CA SER A 117 -0.17 9.77 4.69
C SER A 117 1.10 9.74 5.54
N PHE A 118 1.56 10.92 5.96
CA PHE A 118 2.71 11.09 6.84
C PHE A 118 2.26 11.79 8.12
N SER A 119 2.85 11.44 9.27
CA SER A 119 2.56 12.15 10.52
C SER A 119 3.04 13.61 10.52
N THR A 120 4.01 13.93 9.66
CA THR A 120 4.68 15.23 9.56
C THR A 120 4.06 16.17 8.52
N GLN A 121 3.19 15.66 7.64
CA GLN A 121 2.53 16.44 6.59
C GLN A 121 1.01 16.32 6.72
N LYS A 122 0.29 17.42 6.43
CA LYS A 122 -1.18 17.42 6.47
C LYS A 122 -1.83 16.87 5.20
N GLU A 123 -1.09 16.88 4.10
CA GLU A 123 -1.63 16.48 2.81
C GLU A 123 -1.41 14.99 2.57
N ASN A 124 -2.49 14.35 2.16
CA ASN A 124 -2.49 12.97 1.73
C ASN A 124 -2.05 12.91 0.26
N ILE A 125 -1.31 11.87 -0.10
CA ILE A 125 -0.77 11.69 -1.45
C ILE A 125 -1.44 10.48 -2.08
N GLU A 126 -2.02 10.66 -3.26
CA GLU A 126 -2.54 9.55 -4.04
C GLU A 126 -1.38 8.71 -4.57
N VAL A 127 -1.54 7.39 -4.45
CA VAL A 127 -0.54 6.44 -4.94
C VAL A 127 -1.19 5.33 -5.75
N GLU A 128 -0.39 4.70 -6.60
CA GLU A 128 -0.83 3.63 -7.49
C GLU A 128 0.11 2.44 -7.40
N VAL A 129 -0.43 1.23 -7.19
CA VAL A 129 0.37 -0.01 -7.19
C VAL A 129 1.02 -0.21 -8.56
N LYS A 130 2.34 -0.06 -8.60
CA LYS A 130 3.17 -0.23 -9.80
C LYS A 130 3.61 -1.68 -9.98
N ASN A 131 4.05 -2.29 -8.88
CA ASN A 131 4.64 -3.63 -8.89
C ASN A 131 4.19 -4.41 -7.67
N ILE A 132 3.96 -5.71 -7.89
CA ILE A 132 3.67 -6.68 -6.83
C ILE A 132 4.67 -7.81 -6.99
N ALA A 133 5.43 -8.11 -5.94
CA ALA A 133 6.43 -9.17 -5.97
C ALA A 133 5.77 -10.53 -6.29
N PRO A 134 6.40 -11.37 -7.13
CA PRO A 134 5.88 -12.69 -7.47
C PRO A 134 6.13 -13.73 -6.37
N GLN A 135 6.88 -13.38 -5.32
CA GLN A 135 7.27 -14.27 -4.24
C GLN A 135 6.84 -13.71 -2.89
N VAL A 136 6.46 -14.62 -2.00
CA VAL A 136 6.20 -14.33 -0.58
C VAL A 136 7.52 -14.40 0.17
N ASN A 137 7.80 -13.41 1.00
CA ASN A 137 8.87 -13.48 1.97
C ASN A 137 8.50 -14.51 3.04
N ARG A 138 9.25 -15.62 3.13
CA ARG A 138 8.93 -16.74 4.02
C ARG A 138 9.16 -16.44 5.49
N ASP A 139 10.02 -15.47 5.80
CA ASP A 139 10.37 -15.11 7.17
C ASP A 139 9.28 -14.22 7.79
N THR A 140 8.67 -13.35 6.98
CA THR A 140 7.63 -12.39 7.43
C THR A 140 6.21 -12.80 7.04
N GLY A 141 6.04 -13.69 6.07
CA GLY A 141 4.72 -14.06 5.52
C GLY A 141 4.08 -12.95 4.65
N THR A 142 4.87 -11.99 4.17
CA THR A 142 4.39 -10.81 3.43
C THR A 142 4.78 -10.86 1.94
N ILE A 143 4.12 -10.01 1.16
CA ILE A 143 4.45 -9.73 -0.24
C ILE A 143 4.79 -8.25 -0.35
N SER A 144 5.98 -7.98 -0.89
CA SER A 144 6.44 -6.63 -1.20
C SER A 144 5.65 -6.04 -2.36
N MET A 145 5.22 -4.79 -2.21
CA MET A 145 4.60 -4.00 -3.28
C MET A 145 5.26 -2.62 -3.38
N LYS A 146 5.45 -2.16 -4.61
CA LYS A 146 5.95 -0.81 -4.90
C LYS A 146 4.85 0.03 -5.53
N LEU A 147 4.71 1.26 -5.04
CA LEU A 147 3.68 2.19 -5.47
C LEU A 147 4.32 3.45 -6.06
N ASN A 148 3.78 3.90 -7.19
CA ASN A 148 4.08 5.21 -7.73
C ASN A 148 3.40 6.29 -6.88
N LEU A 149 4.08 7.41 -6.69
CA LEU A 149 3.54 8.60 -6.06
C LEU A 149 4.00 9.84 -6.83
N ASN A 150 3.19 10.89 -6.84
CA ASN A 150 3.61 12.18 -7.36
C ASN A 150 4.43 12.90 -6.28
N ASN A 151 5.74 13.09 -6.53
CA ASN A 151 6.64 13.75 -5.59
C ASN A 151 6.66 15.28 -5.75
N GLU A 152 5.51 15.94 -5.57
CA GLU A 152 5.43 17.41 -5.56
C GLU A 152 5.78 18.01 -4.19
N ASN A 153 5.83 17.18 -3.13
CA ASN A 153 5.83 17.61 -1.73
C ASN A 153 7.20 17.57 -1.02
N SER A 154 8.31 17.71 -1.77
CA SER A 154 9.69 17.72 -1.22
C SER A 154 9.98 16.51 -0.31
N LEU A 155 9.50 15.32 -0.70
CA LEU A 155 9.70 14.11 0.08
C LEU A 155 11.13 13.60 -0.07
N VAL A 156 11.64 12.93 0.96
CA VAL A 156 12.98 12.36 0.99
C VAL A 156 12.92 10.83 1.10
N PRO A 157 13.88 10.10 0.47
CA PRO A 157 14.04 8.67 0.71
C PRO A 157 14.21 8.34 2.20
N GLY A 158 13.69 7.21 2.63
CA GLY A 158 13.71 6.73 4.01
C GLY A 158 12.57 7.26 4.88
N LEU A 159 11.74 8.19 4.39
CA LEU A 159 10.60 8.70 5.13
C LEU A 159 9.54 7.60 5.34
N LEU A 160 9.04 7.48 6.57
CA LEU A 160 8.01 6.51 6.94
C LEU A 160 6.61 7.15 6.88
N GLY A 161 5.68 6.44 6.27
CA GLY A 161 4.27 6.82 6.16
C GLY A 161 3.33 5.65 6.45
N VAL A 162 2.04 5.91 6.32
CA VAL A 162 0.99 4.89 6.39
C VAL A 162 0.16 4.97 5.12
N GLU A 163 0.11 3.85 4.42
CA GLU A 163 -0.65 3.65 3.20
C GLU A 163 -2.03 3.07 3.54
N GLU A 164 -3.10 3.71 3.06
CA GLU A 164 -4.47 3.24 3.23
C GLU A 164 -5.10 2.85 1.88
N PHE A 165 -5.57 1.62 1.79
CA PHE A 165 -6.32 1.12 0.64
C PHE A 165 -7.79 0.90 0.99
N GLU A 166 -8.68 1.36 0.10
CA GLU A 166 -10.11 1.09 0.17
C GLU A 166 -10.51 -0.02 -0.80
N PHE A 167 -10.98 -1.14 -0.27
CA PHE A 167 -11.50 -2.24 -1.07
C PHE A 167 -13.03 -2.25 -1.00
N SER A 168 -13.66 -2.06 -2.16
CA SER A 168 -15.09 -2.34 -2.32
C SER A 168 -15.28 -3.84 -2.37
N LYS A 169 -15.77 -4.42 -1.27
CA LYS A 169 -16.16 -5.82 -1.27
C LYS A 169 -17.62 -5.93 -1.73
N ASN A 170 -17.84 -6.65 -2.83
CA ASN A 170 -19.17 -7.11 -3.20
C ASN A 170 -19.59 -8.20 -2.21
N THR A 171 -20.06 -7.78 -1.05
CA THR A 171 -20.47 -8.67 0.04
C THR A 171 -21.89 -8.34 0.45
N GLY A 172 -22.77 -9.32 0.20
CA GLY A 172 -24.10 -9.50 0.77
C GLY A 172 -25.06 -8.31 0.79
N ILE A 173 -26.29 -8.57 1.22
CA ILE A 173 -27.24 -7.54 1.63
C ILE A 173 -27.09 -7.40 3.14
N LEU A 174 -26.81 -6.18 3.62
CA LEU A 174 -26.82 -5.90 5.06
C LEU A 174 -28.25 -5.69 5.51
N ILE A 175 -28.65 -6.42 6.56
CA ILE A 175 -29.93 -6.23 7.24
C ILE A 175 -29.71 -5.99 8.73
N PRO A 176 -30.63 -5.32 9.44
CA PRO A 176 -30.56 -5.23 10.89
C PRO A 176 -30.55 -6.62 11.52
N GLN A 177 -29.68 -6.87 12.51
CA GLN A 177 -29.55 -8.17 13.15
C GLN A 177 -30.88 -8.68 13.75
N LYS A 178 -31.73 -7.75 14.23
CA LYS A 178 -33.08 -8.03 14.75
C LYS A 178 -34.07 -8.60 13.71
N ALA A 179 -33.78 -8.49 12.42
CA ALA A 179 -34.61 -9.07 11.35
C ALA A 179 -34.35 -10.58 11.15
N VAL A 180 -33.25 -11.10 11.69
CA VAL A 180 -32.91 -12.52 11.60
C VAL A 180 -33.64 -13.31 12.68
N ALA A 181 -34.26 -14.42 12.26
CA ALA A 181 -34.86 -15.39 13.16
C ALA A 181 -34.29 -16.79 12.89
N TYR A 182 -34.25 -17.62 13.94
CA TYR A 182 -33.84 -19.01 13.86
C TYR A 182 -35.07 -19.90 14.08
N GLU A 183 -35.42 -20.71 13.08
CA GLU A 183 -36.58 -21.61 13.14
C GLU A 183 -36.20 -22.99 12.60
N ARG A 184 -36.45 -24.05 13.37
CA ARG A 184 -36.22 -25.44 12.96
C ARG A 184 -34.82 -25.68 12.36
N MET A 185 -33.79 -25.15 13.02
CA MET A 185 -32.37 -25.19 12.59
C MET A 185 -32.05 -24.43 11.29
N LYS A 186 -32.98 -23.60 10.80
CA LYS A 186 -32.76 -22.72 9.65
C LYS A 186 -32.67 -21.27 10.10
N THR A 187 -31.84 -20.51 9.40
CA THR A 187 -31.79 -19.06 9.54
C THR A 187 -32.75 -18.45 8.53
N ILE A 188 -33.72 -17.67 9.00
CA ILE A 188 -34.77 -17.10 8.17
C ILE A 188 -34.90 -15.60 8.40
N VAL A 189 -35.39 -14.91 7.36
CA VAL A 189 -35.80 -13.51 7.40
C VAL A 189 -37.25 -13.43 6.89
N ARG A 190 -38.06 -12.58 7.52
CA ARG A 190 -39.42 -12.30 7.06
C ARG A 190 -39.38 -11.12 6.10
N VAL A 191 -39.80 -11.34 4.87
CA VAL A 191 -39.86 -10.33 3.80
C VAL A 191 -41.31 -9.98 3.51
N ILE A 192 -41.61 -8.71 3.33
CA ILE A 192 -42.94 -8.22 2.92
C ILE A 192 -42.92 -8.00 1.40
N LYS A 193 -43.85 -8.64 0.69
CA LYS A 193 -44.11 -8.40 -0.74
C LYS A 193 -45.60 -8.23 -0.93
N ASN A 194 -46.03 -7.11 -1.52
CA ASN A 194 -47.44 -6.76 -1.73
C ASN A 194 -48.27 -6.91 -0.44
N ASP A 195 -47.79 -6.34 0.67
CA ASP A 195 -48.41 -6.39 2.00
C ASP A 195 -48.58 -7.79 2.61
N VAL A 196 -47.92 -8.80 2.05
CA VAL A 196 -47.96 -10.18 2.53
C VAL A 196 -46.58 -10.63 3.00
N VAL A 197 -46.55 -11.26 4.18
CA VAL A 197 -45.31 -11.79 4.77
C VAL A 197 -44.92 -13.11 4.12
N THR A 198 -43.65 -13.22 3.73
CA THR A 198 -43.02 -14.46 3.26
C THR A 198 -41.77 -14.76 4.08
N LYS A 199 -41.60 -16.02 4.51
CA LYS A 199 -40.35 -16.47 5.13
C LYS A 199 -39.36 -16.84 4.06
N VAL A 200 -38.15 -16.28 4.16
CA VAL A 200 -37.05 -16.55 3.26
C VAL A 200 -35.90 -17.13 4.06
N GLU A 201 -35.45 -18.31 3.68
CA GLU A 201 -34.22 -18.89 4.24
C GLU A 201 -33.02 -18.12 3.70
N VAL A 202 -32.10 -17.77 4.59
CA VAL A 202 -30.95 -16.95 4.26
C VAL A 202 -29.66 -17.62 4.71
N LYS A 203 -28.59 -17.35 3.97
CA LYS A 203 -27.23 -17.68 4.40
C LYS A 203 -26.57 -16.41 4.91
N LEU A 204 -26.11 -16.41 6.16
CA LEU A 204 -25.40 -15.29 6.74
C LEU A 204 -23.90 -15.34 6.41
N GLY A 205 -23.26 -14.18 6.40
CA GLY A 205 -21.81 -14.03 6.35
C GLY A 205 -21.19 -13.93 7.75
N ASP A 206 -19.85 -13.87 7.79
CA ASP A 206 -19.09 -13.97 9.03
C ASP A 206 -18.97 -12.66 9.83
N LYS A 207 -19.51 -11.54 9.31
CA LYS A 207 -19.32 -10.21 9.91
C LYS A 207 -20.62 -9.55 10.31
N ASN A 208 -20.67 -9.13 11.58
CA ASN A 208 -21.62 -8.13 12.07
C ASN A 208 -20.92 -6.77 12.09
N ILE A 209 -21.54 -5.74 11.52
CA ILE A 209 -21.04 -4.37 11.54
C ILE A 209 -22.18 -3.48 12.02
N ASN A 210 -21.99 -2.69 13.07
CA ASN A 210 -22.95 -1.68 13.52
C ASN A 210 -24.41 -2.19 13.67
N ASN A 211 -24.63 -3.29 14.39
CA ASN A 211 -25.95 -3.95 14.57
C ASN A 211 -26.62 -4.45 13.27
N THR A 212 -25.86 -4.57 12.19
CA THR A 212 -26.28 -5.23 10.95
C THR A 212 -25.52 -6.53 10.74
N VAL A 213 -26.14 -7.44 10.01
CA VAL A 213 -25.57 -8.75 9.63
C VAL A 213 -25.58 -8.88 8.12
N GLU A 214 -24.52 -9.47 7.58
CA GLU A 214 -24.39 -9.75 6.16
C GLU A 214 -25.23 -10.98 5.75
N VAL A 215 -26.06 -10.82 4.72
CA VAL A 215 -26.78 -11.90 4.05
C VAL A 215 -26.12 -12.20 2.71
N LEU A 216 -25.50 -13.37 2.59
CA LEU A 216 -24.81 -13.84 1.38
C LEU A 216 -25.78 -14.34 0.30
N SER A 217 -26.92 -14.90 0.69
CA SER A 217 -27.93 -15.39 -0.25
C SER A 217 -29.32 -15.44 0.38
N GLY A 218 -30.35 -15.38 -0.46
CA GLY A 218 -31.76 -15.50 -0.09
C GLY A 218 -32.54 -14.19 -0.25
N LEU A 219 -31.88 -13.03 -0.16
CA LEU A 219 -32.52 -11.72 -0.34
C LEU A 219 -32.10 -11.07 -1.65
N GLN A 220 -32.95 -10.16 -2.14
CA GLN A 220 -32.69 -9.30 -3.28
C GLN A 220 -32.64 -7.83 -2.85
N PRO A 221 -31.84 -6.99 -3.53
CA PRO A 221 -31.87 -5.54 -3.29
C PRO A 221 -33.30 -5.00 -3.43
N GLY A 222 -33.75 -4.23 -2.44
CA GLY A 222 -35.11 -3.68 -2.39
C GLY A 222 -36.13 -4.55 -1.63
N ASP A 223 -35.76 -5.77 -1.19
CA ASP A 223 -36.63 -6.56 -0.30
C ASP A 223 -36.86 -5.82 1.03
N THR A 224 -38.13 -5.69 1.44
CA THR A 224 -38.51 -5.09 2.73
C THR A 224 -38.52 -6.16 3.81
N VAL A 225 -37.63 -6.05 4.80
CA VAL A 225 -37.50 -7.03 5.88
C VAL A 225 -38.19 -6.57 7.17
N VAL A 226 -38.85 -7.50 7.86
CA VAL A 226 -39.49 -7.21 9.15
C VAL A 226 -38.42 -7.13 10.23
N THR A 227 -38.32 -5.99 10.91
CA THR A 227 -37.39 -5.81 12.04
C THR A 227 -38.07 -5.82 13.41
N HIS A 228 -39.38 -5.57 13.46
CA HIS A 228 -40.18 -5.56 14.67
C HIS A 228 -41.65 -5.86 14.32
N SER A 229 -42.35 -6.59 15.18
CA SER A 229 -43.78 -6.85 15.05
C SER A 229 -44.42 -7.10 16.42
N ASN A 230 -45.64 -6.58 16.62
CA ASN A 230 -46.38 -6.75 17.89
C ASN A 230 -46.92 -8.18 18.10
N LYS A 231 -46.90 -9.01 17.05
CA LYS A 231 -47.34 -10.41 17.07
C LYS A 231 -46.37 -11.26 16.25
N TYR A 232 -46.41 -12.58 16.47
CA TYR A 232 -45.67 -13.53 15.66
C TYR A 232 -46.28 -13.61 14.25
N LEU A 233 -45.47 -13.36 13.22
CA LEU A 233 -45.90 -13.39 11.82
C LEU A 233 -45.57 -14.72 11.14
N LYS A 234 -46.55 -15.29 10.44
CA LYS A 234 -46.46 -16.49 9.60
C LYS A 234 -46.44 -16.10 8.12
N THR A 235 -45.99 -17.03 7.28
CA THR A 235 -46.10 -16.88 5.82
C THR A 235 -47.57 -16.76 5.43
N GLY A 236 -47.91 -15.78 4.60
CA GLY A 236 -49.27 -15.50 4.14
C GLY A 236 -50.04 -14.48 4.98
N ASP A 237 -49.50 -14.06 6.13
CA ASP A 237 -50.12 -13.01 6.94
C ASP A 237 -50.11 -11.68 6.16
N LYS A 238 -51.27 -11.01 6.13
CA LYS A 238 -51.38 -9.64 5.64
C LYS A 238 -50.96 -8.66 6.72
N VAL A 239 -50.15 -7.68 6.36
CA VAL A 239 -49.61 -6.69 7.29
C VAL A 239 -49.78 -5.29 6.72
N ILE A 240 -49.79 -4.29 7.61
CA ILE A 240 -49.68 -2.89 7.26
C ILE A 240 -48.32 -2.42 7.76
N ILE A 241 -47.55 -1.76 6.91
CA ILE A 241 -46.23 -1.24 7.26
C ILE A 241 -46.44 0.07 8.03
N GLU A 242 -46.07 0.09 9.31
CA GLU A 242 -46.14 1.32 10.13
C GLU A 242 -45.02 2.30 9.79
N SER A 243 -43.81 1.81 9.51
CA SER A 243 -42.66 2.62 9.12
C SER A 243 -41.60 1.81 8.37
N ILE A 244 -40.84 2.49 7.52
CA ILE A 244 -39.67 1.98 6.80
C ILE A 244 -38.49 2.87 7.19
N ASN A 245 -37.42 2.26 7.72
CA ASN A 245 -36.17 2.92 8.07
C ASN A 245 -35.09 2.57 7.06
#